data_AF-A0AAV8YKQ3-F1
#
_entry.id   AF-A0AAV8YKQ3-F1
#
_cell.length_a   1.000
_cell.length_b   1.000
_cell.length_c   1.000
_cell.angle_alpha   90.00
_cell.angle_beta   90.00
_cell.angle_gamma   90.00
#
_symmetry.space_group_name_H-M   'P 1'
#
loop_
_entity.id
_entity.type
_entity.pdbx_description
1 polymer ?
#
loop_
_entity_poly.entity_id
_entity_poly.type
_entity_poly.pdbx_seq_one_letter_code
_entity_poly.pdbx_strand_id
1 'polypeptide(L)'
;MDILKAEIAKKRKQLEEKEILGSEKKFFKRGDLIAKEQEEYRRKYYAANEEKDKLTKVIRDEETEADVQHSILPRNEVISRLRDRGEPVLVFGETELDAFKRLRKCELLEPEVNRGFRNDFQEAMEQVDQAYLDELLQAPEDSKNSEKSENKTQEPSITYEEIREMAKKMGRGNREHDMTAIVHFIQMDIGVQSYNLYLEADATRIK
;
A
#
# COMPACT_ATOMS: atom_id res chain seq x y z
N MET A 1 -2.26 6.64 77.18
CA MET A 1 -2.02 8.09 77.00
C MET A 1 -0.69 8.38 76.30
N ASP A 2 0.35 7.60 76.52
CA ASP A 2 1.69 7.90 76.00
C ASP A 2 1.88 7.60 74.52
N ILE A 3 1.20 6.57 74.01
CA ILE A 3 1.19 6.22 72.57
C ILE A 3 0.65 7.39 71.73
N LEU A 4 -0.45 8.02 72.17
CA LEU A 4 -1.05 9.15 71.45
C LEU A 4 -0.16 10.40 71.49
N LYS A 5 0.50 10.66 72.63
CA LYS A 5 1.46 11.76 72.77
C LYS A 5 2.67 11.55 71.85
N ALA A 6 3.16 10.31 71.73
CA ALA A 6 4.24 9.96 70.81
C ALA A 6 3.84 10.15 69.34
N GLU A 7 2.63 9.74 68.96
CA GLU A 7 2.09 9.91 67.60
C GLU A 7 1.96 11.40 67.24
N ILE A 8 1.47 12.23 68.16
CA ILE A 8 1.34 13.68 67.99
C ILE A 8 2.72 14.35 67.85
N ALA A 9 3.69 13.96 68.68
CA ALA A 9 5.06 14.47 68.59
C ALA A 9 5.73 14.09 67.26
N LYS A 10 5.51 12.85 66.78
CA LYS A 10 5.99 12.39 65.48
C LYS A 10 5.41 13.22 64.33
N LYS A 11 4.10 13.50 64.35
CA LYS A 11 3.45 14.35 63.34
C LYS A 11 3.90 15.81 63.41
N ARG A 12 4.17 16.35 64.60
CA ARG A 12 4.75 17.71 64.76
C ARG A 12 6.15 17.80 64.17
N LYS A 13 7.01 16.81 64.47
CA LYS A 13 8.37 16.73 63.92
C LYS A 13 8.37 16.66 62.38
N GLN A 14 7.43 15.91 61.79
CA GLN A 14 7.26 15.84 60.33
C GLN A 14 6.82 17.18 59.71
N LEU A 15 6.03 17.98 60.42
CA LEU A 15 5.59 19.30 59.96
C LEU A 15 6.68 20.38 60.12
N GLU A 16 7.51 20.24 61.15
CA GLU A 16 8.71 21.06 61.36
C GLU A 16 9.79 20.75 60.32
N GLU A 17 10.04 19.47 60.02
CA GLU A 17 11.00 19.01 58.99
C GLU A 17 10.58 19.44 57.58
N LYS A 18 9.27 19.44 57.28
CA LYS A 18 8.73 20.00 56.03
C LYS A 18 8.67 21.54 56.03
N GLU A 19 9.11 22.22 57.10
CA GLU A 19 9.03 23.68 57.30
C GLU A 19 7.63 24.29 57.06
N ILE A 20 6.56 23.53 57.28
CA ILE A 20 5.19 24.00 57.02
C ILE A 20 4.67 24.81 58.21
N LEU A 21 5.14 24.45 59.41
CA LEU A 21 4.81 25.13 60.64
C LEU A 21 6.00 26.01 61.06
N GLY A 22 5.88 27.33 60.88
CA GLY A 22 6.79 28.26 61.52
C GLY A 22 6.68 28.13 63.04
N SER A 23 7.79 28.28 63.76
CA SER A 23 7.91 28.06 65.21
C SER A 23 6.85 28.78 66.06
N GLU A 24 6.23 29.83 65.54
CA GLU A 24 5.23 30.65 66.24
C GLU A 24 3.76 30.30 65.94
N LYS A 25 3.46 29.49 64.90
CA LYS A 25 2.07 29.28 64.44
C LYS A 25 1.55 27.90 64.85
N LYS A 26 0.39 27.86 65.50
CA LYS A 26 -0.28 26.61 65.94
C LYS A 26 -1.10 25.91 64.85
N PHE A 27 -1.41 26.61 63.76
CA PHE A 27 -2.24 26.13 62.67
C PHE A 27 -1.58 26.44 61.32
N PHE A 28 -1.81 25.57 60.34
CA PHE A 28 -1.34 25.72 58.97
C PHE A 28 -2.48 25.41 58.00
N LYS A 29 -2.47 25.99 56.80
CA LYS A 29 -3.48 25.69 55.78
C LYS A 29 -3.13 24.37 55.10
N ARG A 30 -4.14 23.55 54.83
CA ARG A 30 -3.96 22.29 54.09
C ARG A 30 -3.39 22.52 52.68
N GLY A 31 -3.68 23.68 52.07
CA GLY A 31 -3.13 24.07 50.77
C GLY A 31 -1.60 24.19 50.76
N ASP A 32 -1.01 24.74 51.81
CA ASP A 32 0.45 24.95 51.91
C ASP A 32 1.20 23.61 52.05
N LEU A 33 0.61 22.64 52.76
CA LEU A 33 1.11 21.27 52.86
C LEU A 33 1.10 20.56 51.50
N ILE A 34 0.00 20.66 50.76
CA ILE A 34 -0.15 20.04 49.44
C ILE A 34 0.83 20.68 48.43
N ALA A 35 1.03 22.00 48.50
CA ALA A 35 1.95 22.70 47.60
C ALA A 35 3.40 22.22 47.76
N LYS A 36 3.87 22.02 49.01
CA LYS A 36 5.20 21.48 49.28
C LYS A 36 5.35 20.03 48.86
N GLU A 37 4.35 19.18 49.10
CA GLU A 37 4.38 17.79 48.65
C GLU A 37 4.39 17.69 47.11
N GLN A 38 3.65 18.55 46.42
CA GLN A 38 3.70 18.65 44.97
C GLN A 38 5.05 19.18 44.46
N GLU A 39 5.69 20.11 45.16
CA GLU A 39 7.04 20.57 44.80
C GLU A 39 8.08 19.47 44.95
N GLU A 40 8.06 18.71 46.05
CA GLU A 40 8.94 17.55 46.24
C GLU A 40 8.69 16.46 45.18
N TYR A 41 7.42 16.17 44.89
CA TYR A 41 7.04 15.24 43.82
C TYR A 41 7.57 15.73 42.47
N ARG A 42 7.38 17.03 42.18
CA ARG A 42 7.90 17.65 40.97
C ARG A 42 9.42 17.56 40.92
N ARG A 43 10.15 17.89 41.98
CA ARG A 43 11.63 17.76 42.00
C ARG A 43 12.09 16.34 41.76
N LYS A 44 11.46 15.33 42.38
CA LYS A 44 11.84 13.91 42.21
C LYS A 44 11.56 13.39 40.80
N TYR A 45 10.42 13.75 40.20
CA TYR A 45 10.00 13.22 38.91
C TYR A 45 10.42 14.08 37.71
N TYR A 46 10.42 15.41 37.82
CA TYR A 46 10.92 16.29 36.76
C TYR A 46 12.44 16.23 36.63
N ALA A 47 13.23 16.08 37.70
CA ALA A 47 14.69 15.94 37.55
C ALA A 47 15.09 14.63 36.86
N ALA A 48 14.37 13.53 37.13
CA ALA A 48 14.60 12.24 36.48
C ALA A 48 14.12 12.20 35.02
N ASN A 49 13.08 12.98 34.70
CA ASN A 49 12.53 13.07 33.35
C ASN A 49 13.19 14.16 32.50
N GLU A 50 13.74 15.25 33.05
CA GLU A 50 14.44 16.26 32.26
C GLU A 50 15.71 15.69 31.61
N GLU A 51 16.48 14.85 32.29
CA GLU A 51 17.67 14.21 31.71
C GLU A 51 17.29 13.23 30.59
N LYS A 52 16.19 12.48 30.76
CA LYS A 52 15.70 11.55 29.73
C LYS A 52 15.04 12.29 28.55
N ASP A 53 14.19 13.27 28.83
CA ASP A 53 13.50 14.07 27.81
C ASP A 53 14.47 14.97 27.05
N LYS A 54 15.51 15.55 27.69
CA LYS A 54 16.54 16.33 26.97
C LYS A 54 17.36 15.42 26.06
N LEU A 55 17.77 14.24 26.51
CA LEU A 55 18.52 13.30 25.67
C LEU A 55 17.66 12.76 24.51
N THR A 56 16.38 12.45 24.74
CA THR A 56 15.48 11.99 23.67
C THR A 56 14.96 13.11 22.77
N LYS A 57 14.83 14.35 23.24
CA LYS A 57 14.44 15.49 22.39
C LYS A 57 15.61 15.94 21.52
N VAL A 58 16.83 16.04 22.06
CA VAL A 58 18.00 16.44 21.26
C VAL A 58 18.25 15.44 20.12
N ILE A 59 18.19 14.13 20.39
CA ILE A 59 18.39 13.11 19.35
C ILE A 59 17.23 13.11 18.32
N ARG A 60 15.99 13.35 18.76
CA ARG A 60 14.80 13.30 17.89
C ARG A 60 14.57 14.56 17.09
N ASP A 61 14.93 15.73 17.62
CA ASP A 61 14.78 17.02 16.96
C ASP A 61 15.95 17.28 15.98
N GLU A 62 17.18 16.82 16.29
CA GLU A 62 18.33 16.96 15.36
C GLU A 62 18.21 16.06 14.11
N GLU A 63 17.71 14.82 14.23
CA GLU A 63 17.48 13.95 13.05
C GLU A 63 16.25 14.34 12.23
N THR A 64 15.23 14.98 12.84
CA THR A 64 13.98 15.32 12.12
C THR A 64 13.95 16.75 11.57
N GLU A 65 14.72 17.70 12.08
CA GLU A 65 14.73 19.07 11.54
C GLU A 65 15.71 19.24 10.36
N ALA A 66 16.84 18.54 10.37
CA ALA A 66 17.85 18.64 9.31
C ALA A 66 17.42 17.93 8.00
N ASP A 67 16.71 16.81 8.09
CA ASP A 67 16.28 16.02 6.91
C ASP A 67 14.95 16.55 6.30
N VAL A 68 14.18 17.32 7.07
CA VAL A 68 12.89 17.87 6.62
C VAL A 68 13.05 19.12 5.76
N GLN A 69 14.06 19.97 5.97
CA GLN A 69 14.18 21.22 5.20
C GLN A 69 14.58 21.04 3.72
N HIS A 70 15.27 19.95 3.37
CA HIS A 70 15.71 19.70 1.99
C HIS A 70 14.76 18.82 1.17
N SER A 71 13.69 18.30 1.78
CA SER A 71 12.78 17.32 1.15
C SER A 71 11.31 17.72 1.22
N ILE A 72 11.00 19.01 1.43
CA ILE A 72 9.60 19.47 1.50
C ILE A 72 8.98 19.38 0.11
N LEU A 73 8.10 18.41 -0.07
CA LEU A 73 7.29 18.26 -1.29
C LEU A 73 6.28 19.41 -1.40
N PRO A 74 5.98 19.88 -2.63
CA PRO A 74 5.00 20.94 -2.81
C PRO A 74 3.63 20.49 -2.31
N ARG A 75 2.86 21.43 -1.71
CA ARG A 75 1.56 21.13 -1.09
C ARG A 75 0.63 20.33 -1.99
N ASN A 76 0.58 20.63 -3.28
CA ASN A 76 -0.28 19.93 -4.23
C ASN A 76 0.04 18.43 -4.33
N GLU A 77 1.32 18.06 -4.28
CA GLU A 77 1.73 16.67 -4.28
C GLU A 77 1.35 15.98 -2.97
N VAL A 78 1.53 16.66 -1.84
CA VAL A 78 1.14 16.13 -0.52
C VAL A 78 -0.36 15.81 -0.51
N ILE A 79 -1.19 16.72 -1.03
CA ILE A 79 -2.63 16.53 -1.17
C ILE A 79 -2.94 15.33 -2.08
N SER A 80 -2.29 15.24 -3.25
CA SER A 80 -2.52 14.13 -4.18
C SER A 80 -2.19 12.78 -3.54
N ARG A 81 -1.00 12.66 -2.93
CA ARG A 81 -0.54 11.40 -2.33
C ARG A 81 -1.33 10.99 -1.10
N LEU A 82 -1.82 11.94 -0.30
CA LEU A 82 -2.74 11.67 0.81
C LEU A 82 -4.10 11.18 0.29
N ARG A 83 -4.64 11.80 -0.76
CA ARG A 83 -5.91 11.38 -1.39
C ARG A 83 -5.82 10.01 -2.03
N ASP A 84 -4.71 9.71 -2.71
CA ASP A 84 -4.49 8.39 -3.32
C ASP A 84 -4.48 7.27 -2.27
N ARG A 85 -4.03 7.58 -1.05
CA ARG A 85 -4.07 6.68 0.11
C ARG A 85 -5.41 6.68 0.85
N GLY A 86 -6.32 7.60 0.53
CA GLY A 86 -7.58 7.78 1.27
C GLY A 86 -7.42 8.44 2.65
N GLU A 87 -6.27 9.08 2.91
CA GLU A 87 -5.99 9.79 4.15
C GLU A 87 -6.54 11.24 4.12
N PRO A 88 -6.98 11.80 5.25
CA PRO A 88 -7.43 13.20 5.30
C PRO A 88 -6.30 14.14 4.91
N VAL A 89 -6.64 15.18 4.15
CA VAL A 89 -5.65 16.16 3.65
C VAL A 89 -5.07 17.01 4.78
N LEU A 90 -5.91 17.45 5.71
CA LEU A 90 -5.52 18.25 6.88
C LEU A 90 -6.42 17.88 8.05
N VAL A 91 -5.84 17.54 9.20
CA VAL A 91 -6.61 17.29 10.44
C VAL A 91 -6.65 18.56 11.29
N PHE A 92 -7.65 18.67 12.17
CA PHE A 92 -7.80 19.84 13.05
C PHE A 92 -6.56 20.03 13.93
N GLY A 93 -5.98 21.24 13.87
CA GLY A 93 -4.78 21.59 14.63
C GLY A 93 -3.46 21.18 13.96
N GLU A 94 -3.49 20.55 12.78
CA GLU A 94 -2.28 20.29 11.98
C GLU A 94 -1.88 21.50 11.12
N THR A 95 -0.58 21.71 10.95
CA THR A 95 -0.03 22.60 9.91
C THR A 95 0.24 21.83 8.61
N GLU A 96 0.51 22.55 7.51
CA GLU A 96 0.86 21.92 6.22
C GLU A 96 2.13 21.05 6.30
N LEU A 97 3.08 21.44 7.16
CA LEU A 97 4.29 20.66 7.43
C LEU A 97 4.00 19.40 8.22
N ASP A 98 3.02 19.44 9.13
CA ASP A 98 2.61 18.26 9.90
C ASP A 98 1.88 17.25 9.02
N ALA A 99 1.04 17.72 8.10
CA ALA A 99 0.42 16.88 7.08
C ALA A 99 1.48 16.20 6.19
N PHE A 100 2.56 16.91 5.83
CA PHE A 100 3.68 16.34 5.09
C PHE A 100 4.45 15.27 5.91
N LYS A 101 4.75 15.55 7.18
CA LYS A 101 5.37 14.57 8.09
C LYS A 101 4.50 13.33 8.26
N ARG A 102 3.17 13.50 8.34
CA ARG A 102 2.21 12.39 8.40
C ARG A 102 2.22 11.58 7.11
N LEU A 103 2.18 12.22 5.94
CA LEU A 103 2.32 11.54 4.65
C LEU A 103 3.60 10.70 4.61
N ARG A 104 4.74 11.26 5.03
CA ARG A 104 6.02 10.55 5.03
C ARG A 104 6.00 9.32 5.95
N LYS A 105 5.35 9.44 7.10
CA LYS A 105 5.11 8.32 8.01
C LYS A 105 4.24 7.24 7.37
N CYS A 106 3.19 7.61 6.65
CA CYS A 106 2.35 6.67 5.91
C CYS A 106 3.12 5.96 4.79
N GLU A 107 3.95 6.69 4.03
CA GLU A 107 4.83 6.11 2.98
C GLU A 107 5.81 5.08 3.55
N LEU A 108 6.35 5.33 4.76
CA LEU A 108 7.31 4.44 5.42
C LEU A 108 6.66 3.16 5.93
N LEU A 109 5.43 3.26 6.46
CA LEU A 109 4.70 2.11 7.01
C LEU A 109 4.10 1.23 5.92
N GLU A 110 3.54 1.87 4.89
CA GLU A 110 2.85 1.20 3.79
C GLU A 110 3.44 1.67 2.46
N PRO A 111 4.44 0.95 1.93
CA PRO A 111 4.97 1.24 0.60
C PRO A 111 3.87 1.02 -0.45
N GLU A 112 3.83 1.89 -1.46
CA GLU A 112 2.82 1.85 -2.53
C GLU A 112 3.04 0.63 -3.43
N VAL A 113 2.48 -0.52 -3.06
CA VAL A 113 2.49 -1.72 -3.91
C VAL A 113 1.40 -1.64 -5.00
N ASN A 114 0.45 -0.71 -4.88
CA ASN A 114 -0.79 -0.70 -5.66
C ASN A 114 -0.92 0.43 -6.70
N ARG A 115 0.10 1.26 -6.91
CA ARG A 115 0.14 2.22 -8.03
C ARG A 115 0.78 1.55 -9.25
N GLY A 116 -0.03 0.97 -10.13
CA GLY A 116 0.43 0.60 -11.47
C GLY A 116 -0.09 -0.76 -11.93
N PHE A 117 -1.36 -0.82 -12.31
CA PHE A 117 -1.86 -1.81 -13.28
C PHE A 117 -3.06 -1.31 -14.09
N ARG A 118 -3.56 -0.09 -13.85
CA ARG A 118 -4.74 0.44 -14.55
C ARG A 118 -4.39 1.29 -15.77
N ASN A 119 -3.29 2.04 -15.75
CA ASN A 119 -2.82 2.80 -16.91
C ASN A 119 -1.72 2.07 -17.68
N ASP A 120 -0.77 1.42 -17.01
CA ASP A 120 0.36 0.77 -17.69
C ASP A 120 -0.06 -0.35 -18.64
N PHE A 121 -1.18 -1.03 -18.37
CA PHE A 121 -1.72 -2.05 -19.29
C PHE A 121 -2.37 -1.42 -20.53
N GLN A 122 -3.05 -0.29 -20.36
CA GLN A 122 -3.66 0.45 -21.46
C GLN A 122 -2.59 1.14 -22.32
N GLU A 123 -1.56 1.69 -21.69
CA GLU A 123 -0.39 2.27 -22.37
C GLU A 123 0.40 1.20 -23.12
N ALA A 124 0.61 0.02 -22.54
CA ALA A 124 1.24 -1.10 -23.22
C ALA A 124 0.40 -1.60 -24.42
N MET A 125 -0.93 -1.64 -24.29
CA MET A 125 -1.83 -1.99 -25.40
C MET A 125 -1.80 -0.94 -26.51
N GLU A 126 -1.82 0.35 -26.15
CA GLU A 126 -1.73 1.47 -27.10
C GLU A 126 -0.35 1.51 -27.81
N GLN A 127 0.73 1.16 -27.11
CA GLN A 127 2.07 1.05 -27.70
C GLN A 127 2.16 -0.12 -28.70
N VAL A 128 1.51 -1.25 -28.41
CA VAL A 128 1.40 -2.38 -29.34
C VAL A 128 0.56 -1.99 -30.56
N ASP A 129 -0.55 -1.28 -30.37
CA ASP A 129 -1.40 -0.80 -31.46
C ASP A 129 -0.68 0.24 -32.34
N GLN A 130 0.10 1.14 -31.73
CA GLN A 130 0.93 2.10 -32.46
C GLN A 130 2.01 1.40 -33.28
N ALA A 131 2.69 0.39 -32.72
CA ALA A 131 3.67 -0.39 -33.45
C ALA A 131 3.06 -1.11 -34.66
N TYR A 132 1.82 -1.61 -34.54
CA TYR A 132 1.09 -2.22 -35.65
C TYR A 132 0.71 -1.19 -36.73
N LEU A 133 0.29 0.01 -36.34
CA LEU A 133 -0.01 1.09 -37.30
C LEU A 133 1.25 1.59 -38.02
N ASP A 134 2.37 1.71 -37.31
CA ASP A 134 3.65 2.10 -37.89
C ASP A 134 4.17 1.05 -38.87
N GLU A 135 4.01 -0.24 -38.58
CA GLU A 135 4.33 -1.33 -39.52
C GLU A 135 3.48 -1.23 -40.79
N LEU A 136 2.19 -0.94 -40.65
CA LEU A 136 1.27 -0.77 -41.77
C LEU A 136 1.57 0.49 -42.62
N LEU A 137 2.06 1.56 -41.98
CA LEU A 137 2.48 2.81 -42.63
C LEU A 137 3.88 2.73 -43.25
N GLN A 138 4.79 1.96 -42.65
CA GLN A 138 6.14 1.74 -43.17
C GLN A 138 6.19 0.73 -44.31
N ALA A 139 5.17 -0.11 -44.50
CA ALA A 139 5.05 -0.97 -45.67
C ALA A 139 4.98 -0.10 -46.94
N PRO A 140 6.05 -0.02 -47.76
CA PRO A 140 6.01 0.74 -49.00
C PRO A 140 5.19 -0.07 -50.01
N GLU A 141 4.24 0.60 -50.66
CA GLU A 141 3.57 0.16 -51.89
C GLU A 141 4.61 0.03 -53.03
N ASP A 142 5.52 -0.94 -52.95
CA ASP A 142 6.39 -1.37 -54.07
C ASP A 142 7.08 -2.70 -53.74
N SER A 143 6.36 -3.82 -53.95
CA SER A 143 6.91 -5.05 -54.55
C SER A 143 5.82 -6.09 -54.76
N LYS A 144 5.36 -6.19 -56.01
CA LYS A 144 4.68 -7.37 -56.52
C LYS A 144 5.71 -8.52 -56.59
N ASN A 145 5.51 -9.52 -55.74
CA ASN A 145 6.00 -10.91 -55.74
C ASN A 145 6.95 -11.33 -54.61
N SER A 146 6.47 -12.35 -53.88
CA SER A 146 7.08 -13.21 -52.84
C SER A 146 7.66 -12.46 -51.63
N GLU A 147 7.10 -12.49 -50.43
CA GLU A 147 6.36 -13.53 -49.73
C GLU A 147 5.24 -12.89 -48.90
N LYS A 148 4.01 -13.32 -49.15
CA LYS A 148 2.87 -13.05 -48.28
C LYS A 148 3.10 -13.84 -46.99
N SER A 149 3.57 -13.18 -45.93
CA SER A 149 3.26 -13.65 -44.58
C SER A 149 1.81 -13.30 -44.31
N GLU A 150 0.94 -14.06 -44.96
CA GLU A 150 -0.46 -14.12 -44.63
C GLU A 150 -0.53 -14.62 -43.18
N ASN A 151 -0.78 -13.71 -42.24
CA ASN A 151 -1.57 -14.01 -41.05
C ASN A 151 -3.00 -14.34 -41.51
N LYS A 152 -3.11 -15.38 -42.35
CA LYS A 152 -4.29 -16.22 -42.40
C LYS A 152 -4.35 -16.79 -41.00
N THR A 153 -5.35 -16.38 -40.23
CA THR A 153 -6.02 -17.30 -39.32
C THR A 153 -6.15 -18.61 -40.10
N GLN A 154 -5.22 -19.53 -39.86
CA GLN A 154 -5.28 -20.83 -40.49
C GLN A 154 -6.49 -21.48 -39.83
N GLU A 155 -7.64 -21.33 -40.47
CA GLU A 155 -8.70 -22.31 -40.31
C GLU A 155 -8.01 -23.67 -40.48
N PRO A 156 -8.18 -24.61 -39.53
CA PRO A 156 -7.50 -25.89 -39.61
C PRO A 156 -8.07 -26.61 -40.83
N SER A 157 -7.41 -26.49 -41.99
CA SER A 157 -7.74 -27.23 -43.20
C SER A 157 -7.24 -28.68 -43.11
N ILE A 158 -7.33 -29.27 -41.92
CA ILE A 158 -7.07 -30.70 -41.76
C ILE A 158 -8.40 -31.37 -42.02
N THR A 159 -8.46 -32.06 -43.14
CA THR A 159 -9.69 -32.72 -43.56
C THR A 159 -9.95 -33.91 -42.64
N TYR A 160 -11.21 -34.22 -42.35
CA TYR A 160 -11.60 -35.35 -41.49
C TYR A 160 -10.92 -36.68 -41.90
N GLU A 161 -10.69 -36.87 -43.20
CA GLU A 161 -10.00 -38.04 -43.75
C GLU A 161 -8.55 -38.14 -43.28
N GLU A 162 -7.83 -37.03 -43.18
CA GLU A 162 -6.45 -36.98 -42.69
C GLU A 162 -6.37 -37.31 -41.20
N ILE A 163 -7.34 -36.81 -40.41
CA ILE A 163 -7.47 -37.17 -38.99
C ILE A 163 -7.73 -38.67 -38.84
N ARG A 164 -8.55 -39.26 -39.70
CA ARG A 164 -8.83 -40.70 -39.71
C ARG A 164 -7.58 -41.53 -40.03
N GLU A 165 -6.70 -41.04 -40.91
CA GLU A 165 -5.43 -41.69 -41.19
C GLU A 165 -4.42 -41.55 -40.05
N MET A 166 -4.36 -40.39 -39.40
CA MET A 166 -3.55 -40.18 -38.20
C MET A 166 -4.01 -41.09 -37.05
N ALA A 167 -5.32 -41.27 -36.88
CA ALA A 167 -5.92 -42.13 -35.87
C ALA A 167 -5.52 -43.61 -36.02
N LYS A 168 -5.37 -44.12 -37.25
CA LYS A 168 -4.92 -45.51 -37.50
C LYS A 168 -3.50 -45.80 -37.00
N LYS A 169 -2.68 -44.76 -36.88
CA LYS A 169 -1.29 -44.84 -36.41
C LYS A 169 -1.17 -44.57 -34.91
N MET A 170 -2.27 -44.22 -34.22
CA MET A 170 -2.24 -43.93 -32.79
C MET A 170 -1.97 -45.17 -31.93
N GLY A 171 -1.36 -44.96 -30.76
CA GLY A 171 -1.11 -46.02 -29.78
C GLY A 171 0.11 -46.90 -30.07
N ARG A 172 0.98 -46.49 -31.02
CA ARG A 172 2.25 -47.18 -31.35
C ARG A 172 3.45 -46.65 -30.55
N GLY A 173 3.20 -45.88 -29.48
CA GLY A 173 4.23 -45.37 -28.56
C GLY A 173 4.78 -43.98 -28.89
N ASN A 174 4.30 -43.32 -29.96
CA ASN A 174 4.65 -41.93 -30.24
C ASN A 174 3.60 -40.98 -29.64
N ARG A 175 3.87 -40.52 -28.42
CA ARG A 175 2.98 -39.64 -27.66
C ARG A 175 2.71 -38.30 -28.36
N GLU A 176 3.69 -37.76 -29.07
CA GLU A 176 3.54 -36.47 -29.76
C GLU A 176 2.57 -36.59 -30.94
N HIS A 177 2.68 -37.66 -31.73
CA HIS A 177 1.74 -37.95 -32.80
C HIS A 177 0.31 -38.16 -32.29
N ASP A 178 0.17 -38.90 -31.18
CA ASP A 178 -1.13 -39.13 -30.54
C ASP A 178 -1.76 -37.82 -30.04
N MET A 179 -0.97 -36.94 -29.42
CA MET A 179 -1.44 -35.64 -28.95
C MET A 179 -1.88 -34.74 -30.12
N THR A 180 -1.10 -34.67 -31.19
CA THR A 180 -1.42 -33.85 -32.37
C THR A 180 -2.72 -34.32 -33.04
N ALA A 181 -2.92 -35.64 -33.17
CA ALA A 181 -4.15 -36.19 -33.72
C ALA A 181 -5.39 -35.86 -32.85
N ILE A 182 -5.25 -35.92 -31.52
CA ILE A 182 -6.31 -35.55 -30.58
C ILE A 182 -6.63 -34.06 -30.63
N VAL A 183 -5.61 -33.20 -30.67
CA VAL A 183 -5.79 -31.74 -30.74
C VAL A 183 -6.53 -31.35 -32.02
N HIS A 184 -6.15 -31.89 -33.17
CA HIS A 184 -6.84 -31.61 -34.43
C HIS A 184 -8.29 -32.11 -34.44
N PHE A 185 -8.56 -33.26 -33.82
CA PHE A 185 -9.92 -33.77 -33.68
C PHE A 185 -10.78 -32.84 -32.80
N ILE A 186 -10.28 -32.42 -31.64
CA ILE A 186 -10.98 -31.50 -30.73
C ILE A 186 -11.23 -30.15 -31.41
N GLN A 187 -10.24 -29.63 -32.14
CA GLN A 187 -10.37 -28.35 -32.83
C GLN A 187 -11.44 -28.40 -33.93
N MET A 188 -11.54 -29.51 -34.66
CA MET A 188 -12.59 -29.75 -35.64
C MET A 188 -13.98 -29.83 -34.98
N ASP A 189 -14.11 -30.58 -33.88
CA ASP A 189 -15.38 -30.71 -33.15
C ASP A 189 -15.88 -29.37 -32.59
N ILE A 190 -14.97 -28.56 -32.03
CA ILE A 190 -15.29 -27.20 -31.55
C ILE A 190 -15.71 -26.30 -32.73
N GLY A 191 -15.04 -26.40 -33.87
CA GLY A 191 -15.40 -25.65 -35.09
C GLY A 191 -16.79 -26.00 -35.61
N VAL A 192 -17.16 -27.29 -35.58
CA VAL A 192 -18.51 -27.74 -35.97
C VAL A 192 -19.56 -27.27 -34.97
N GLN A 193 -19.26 -27.34 -33.66
CA GLN A 193 -20.18 -26.87 -32.61
C GLN A 193 -20.41 -25.37 -32.68
N SER A 194 -19.36 -24.57 -32.90
CA SER A 194 -19.51 -23.12 -33.05
C SER A 194 -20.36 -22.78 -34.27
N TYR A 195 -20.11 -23.42 -35.42
CA TYR A 195 -20.91 -23.24 -36.64
C TYR A 195 -22.40 -23.56 -36.43
N ASN A 196 -22.72 -24.67 -35.75
CA ASN A 196 -24.10 -25.02 -35.40
C ASN A 196 -24.75 -23.98 -34.48
N LEU A 197 -24.02 -23.44 -33.51
CA LEU A 197 -24.51 -22.41 -32.60
C LEU A 197 -24.82 -21.09 -33.33
N TYR A 198 -23.99 -20.71 -34.31
CA TYR A 198 -24.24 -19.55 -35.17
C TYR A 198 -25.53 -19.70 -36.00
N LEU A 199 -25.74 -20.87 -36.60
CA LEU A 199 -26.95 -21.19 -37.37
C LEU A 199 -28.22 -21.13 -36.49
N GLU A 200 -28.16 -21.63 -35.27
CA GLU A 200 -29.29 -21.61 -34.33
C GLU A 200 -29.59 -20.19 -33.80
N ALA A 201 -28.56 -19.36 -33.59
CA ALA A 201 -28.70 -17.96 -33.22
C ALA A 201 -29.32 -17.08 -34.34
N ASP A 202 -28.97 -17.35 -35.60
CA ASP A 202 -29.57 -16.64 -36.74
C ASP A 202 -31.02 -17.08 -36.99
N ALA A 203 -31.33 -18.37 -36.79
CA ALA A 203 -32.70 -18.90 -36.93
C ALA A 203 -33.67 -18.34 -35.86
N THR A 204 -33.18 -18.00 -34.67
CA THR A 204 -33.98 -17.40 -33.58
C THR A 204 -34.15 -15.89 -33.73
N ARG A 205 -33.25 -15.19 -34.43
CA ARG A 205 -33.36 -13.75 -34.76
C ARG A 205 -34.39 -13.42 -35.84
N ILE A 206 -34.80 -14.39 -36.64
CA ILE A 206 -35.72 -14.20 -37.79
C ILE A 206 -37.21 -14.45 -37.40
N LYS A 207 -37.50 -14.81 -36.15
CA LYS A 207 -38.87 -14.91 -35.61
C LYS A 207 -39.20 -13.75 -34.68
#